data_AF-A0A662ZIE1-F1
#
_entry.id   AF-A0A662ZIE1-F1
#
_cell.length_a   1.000
_cell.length_b   1.000
_cell.length_c   1.000
_cell.angle_alpha   90.00
_cell.angle_beta   90.00
_cell.angle_gamma   90.00
#
_symmetry.space_group_name_H-M   'P 1'
#
loop_
_entity.id
_entity.type
_entity.pdbx_description
1 polymer ?
#
loop_
_entity_poly.entity_id
_entity_poly.type
_entity_poly.pdbx_seq_one_letter_code
_entity_poly.pdbx_strand_id
1 'polypeptide(L)'
;MTAESRNGELREFRVGDIVRHFKREYVNQDTAEYLYRIVAFASHTETGEKLVIYEALYPPYKVCARPYEMFISPVDRSKYPDAAQEYRFETVHRVKP
;
A
#
# COMPACT_ATOMS: atom_id res chain seq x y z
N MET A 1 17.63 22.12 -18.39
CA MET A 1 17.61 22.44 -16.95
C MET A 1 16.24 22.06 -16.43
N THR A 2 16.03 20.77 -16.16
CA THR A 2 14.73 20.21 -15.77
C THR A 2 14.60 20.25 -14.25
N ALA A 3 13.43 20.68 -13.81
CA ALA A 3 13.04 20.75 -12.41
C ALA A 3 12.77 19.34 -11.88
N GLU A 4 13.82 18.67 -11.40
CA GLU A 4 13.72 17.42 -10.62
C GLU A 4 14.21 17.70 -9.21
N SER A 5 13.48 18.47 -8.42
CA SER A 5 13.79 18.68 -7.01
C SER A 5 12.59 19.23 -6.26
N ARG A 6 11.64 18.33 -5.98
CA ARG A 6 10.79 18.30 -4.78
C ARG A 6 9.87 17.08 -4.90
N ASN A 7 9.79 16.26 -3.85
CA ASN A 7 8.80 15.19 -3.64
C ASN A 7 9.17 13.74 -3.98
N GLY A 8 10.42 13.33 -3.72
CA GLY A 8 10.83 11.93 -3.74
C GLY A 8 11.48 11.49 -2.43
N GLU A 9 10.83 11.71 -1.29
CA GLU A 9 11.16 10.83 -0.15
C GLU A 9 10.81 9.42 -0.61
N LEU A 10 11.81 8.54 -0.72
CA LEU A 10 11.58 7.13 -1.03
C LEU A 10 10.47 6.65 -0.07
N ARG A 11 9.29 6.32 -0.62
CA ARG A 11 8.17 5.72 0.12
C ARG A 11 8.58 4.30 0.52
N GLU A 12 9.48 4.22 1.50
CA GLU A 12 9.96 2.97 2.04
C GLU A 12 8.87 2.42 2.96
N PHE A 13 8.31 1.27 2.60
CA PHE A 13 7.42 0.53 3.48
C PHE A 13 8.22 -0.33 4.44
N ARG A 14 7.74 -0.46 5.68
CA ARG A 14 8.37 -1.28 6.73
C ARG A 14 7.42 -2.35 7.23
N VAL A 15 8.00 -3.43 7.73
CA VAL A 15 7.23 -4.42 8.49
C VAL A 15 6.62 -3.72 9.71
N GLY A 16 5.32 -3.94 9.91
CA GLY A 16 4.52 -3.32 10.95
C GLY A 16 3.80 -2.03 10.53
N ASP A 17 4.17 -1.39 9.41
CA ASP A 17 3.47 -0.20 8.92
C ASP A 17 1.98 -0.51 8.69
N ILE A 18 1.12 0.42 9.12
CA ILE A 18 -0.29 0.39 8.77
C ILE A 18 -0.49 1.23 7.52
N VAL A 19 -1.13 0.64 6.52
CA VAL A 19 -1.43 1.25 5.24
C VAL A 19 -2.93 1.25 4.97
N ARG A 20 -3.39 2.20 4.17
CA ARG A 20 -4.75 2.23 3.63
C ARG A 20 -4.72 1.93 2.13
N HIS A 21 -5.65 1.13 1.67
CA HIS A 21 -5.93 1.00 0.23
C HIS A 21 -6.79 2.18 -0.24
N PHE A 22 -6.63 2.64 -1.48
CA PHE A 22 -7.33 3.85 -1.97
C PHE A 22 -8.86 3.76 -1.83
N LYS A 23 -9.43 2.57 -2.03
CA LYS A 23 -10.87 2.31 -1.86
C LYS A 23 -11.40 2.55 -0.44
N ARG A 24 -10.53 2.75 0.55
CA ARG A 24 -10.95 3.18 1.88
C ARG A 24 -11.81 4.45 1.82
N GLU A 25 -11.60 5.33 0.85
CA GLU A 25 -12.41 6.54 0.69
C GLU A 25 -13.91 6.26 0.45
N TYR A 26 -14.27 5.05 0.01
CA TYR A 26 -15.65 4.65 -0.30
C TYR A 26 -16.35 3.87 0.82
N VAL A 27 -15.71 3.71 1.99
CA VAL A 27 -16.27 2.95 3.12
C VAL A 27 -16.38 3.82 4.37
N ASN A 28 -17.07 3.30 5.39
CA ASN A 28 -17.21 4.01 6.67
C ASN A 28 -15.83 4.16 7.35
N GLN A 29 -15.43 5.41 7.60
CA GLN A 29 -14.13 5.77 8.18
C GLN A 29 -13.97 5.36 9.65
N ASP A 30 -15.07 5.08 10.36
CA ASP A 30 -15.03 4.58 11.74
C ASP A 30 -14.67 3.09 11.80
N THR A 31 -14.60 2.41 10.65
CA THR A 31 -14.21 1.00 10.55
C THR A 31 -12.76 0.85 10.11
N ALA A 32 -12.21 -0.36 10.32
CA ALA A 32 -10.90 -0.73 9.82
C ALA A 32 -10.92 -1.23 8.36
N GLU A 33 -12.06 -1.19 7.67
CA GLU A 33 -12.16 -1.69 6.29
C GLU A 33 -11.15 -0.98 5.36
N TYR A 34 -10.47 -1.77 4.53
CA TYR A 34 -9.35 -1.32 3.70
C TYR A 34 -8.11 -0.77 4.44
N LEU A 35 -7.98 -1.00 5.75
CA LEU A 35 -6.71 -0.86 6.47
C LEU A 35 -5.99 -2.21 6.55
N TYR A 36 -4.67 -2.15 6.39
CA TYR A 36 -3.82 -3.33 6.41
C TYR A 36 -2.53 -3.05 7.18
N ARG A 37 -1.94 -4.11 7.74
CA ARG A 37 -0.59 -4.10 8.32
C ARG A 37 0.36 -4.85 7.40
N ILE A 38 1.53 -4.29 7.12
CA ILE A 38 2.59 -5.01 6.41
C ILE A 38 3.22 -6.02 7.37
N VAL A 39 3.23 -7.28 6.99
CA VAL A 39 3.71 -8.40 7.82
C VAL A 39 5.12 -8.81 7.41
N ALA A 40 5.41 -8.83 6.11
CA ALA A 40 6.72 -9.21 5.60
C ALA A 40 6.94 -8.71 4.17
N PHE A 41 8.18 -8.73 3.73
CA PHE A 41 8.54 -8.74 2.31
C PHE A 41 9.07 -10.13 1.98
N ALA A 42 8.65 -10.70 0.86
CA ALA A 42 9.04 -12.03 0.42
C ALA A 42 9.62 -11.99 -1.00
N SER A 43 10.46 -12.97 -1.32
CA SER A 43 10.93 -13.22 -2.68
C SER A 43 10.23 -14.46 -3.20
N HIS A 44 9.55 -14.34 -4.34
CA HIS A 44 8.94 -15.47 -5.02
C HIS A 44 10.05 -16.28 -5.71
N THR A 45 10.32 -17.50 -5.24
CA THR A 45 11.53 -18.27 -5.61
C THR A 45 11.57 -18.67 -7.09
N GLU A 46 10.43 -18.86 -7.71
CA GLU A 46 10.29 -19.34 -9.07
C GLU A 46 10.42 -18.21 -10.10
N THR A 47 10.10 -16.97 -9.70
CA THR A 47 10.10 -15.81 -10.63
C THR A 47 11.10 -14.72 -10.24
N GLY A 48 11.62 -14.75 -9.02
CA GLY A 48 12.44 -13.68 -8.45
C GLY A 48 11.65 -12.43 -8.03
N GLU A 49 10.32 -12.44 -8.17
CA GLU A 49 9.49 -11.26 -7.89
C GLU A 49 9.44 -10.93 -6.40
N LYS A 50 9.63 -9.66 -6.05
CA LYS A 50 9.45 -9.17 -4.69
C LYS A 50 7.95 -9.03 -4.39
N LEU A 51 7.52 -9.56 -3.25
CA LEU A 51 6.14 -9.49 -2.78
C LEU A 51 6.05 -8.69 -1.48
N VAL A 52 4.92 -8.00 -1.29
CA VAL A 52 4.48 -7.50 0.00
C VAL A 52 3.48 -8.49 0.59
N ILE A 53 3.74 -8.96 1.80
CA ILE A 53 2.81 -9.77 2.59
C ILE A 53 2.16 -8.83 3.61
N TYR A 54 0.82 -8.75 3.59
CA TYR A 54 0.06 -7.82 4.41
C TYR A 54 -1.24 -8.44 4.89
N GLU A 55 -1.70 -8.02 6.05
CA GLU A 55 -2.88 -8.54 6.75
C GLU A 55 -3.95 -7.47 6.88
N ALA A 56 -5.19 -7.81 6.57
CA ALA A 56 -6.34 -6.94 6.80
C ALA A 56 -6.54 -6.68 8.30
N LEU A 57 -6.77 -5.43 8.70
CA LEU A 57 -7.11 -5.07 10.08
C LEU A 57 -8.61 -5.19 10.38
N TYR A 58 -9.35 -5.90 9.54
CA TYR A 58 -10.79 -6.09 9.63
C TYR A 58 -11.15 -7.56 9.32
N PRO A 59 -12.23 -8.12 9.90
CA PRO A 59 -12.63 -9.50 9.68
C PRO A 59 -12.77 -9.84 8.18
N PRO A 60 -12.32 -11.03 7.72
CA PRO A 60 -11.79 -12.15 8.52
C PRO A 60 -10.27 -12.07 8.78
N TYR A 61 -9.66 -10.88 8.79
CA TYR A 61 -8.23 -10.67 9.02
C TYR A 61 -7.35 -11.41 8.01
N LYS A 62 -7.75 -11.35 6.74
CA LYS A 62 -7.08 -12.09 5.65
C LYS A 62 -5.64 -11.59 5.45
N VAL A 63 -4.70 -12.53 5.39
CA VAL A 63 -3.34 -12.29 4.90
C VAL A 63 -3.28 -12.46 3.39
N CYS A 64 -2.64 -11.52 2.71
CA CYS A 64 -2.53 -11.43 1.26
C CYS A 64 -1.06 -11.26 0.84
N ALA A 65 -0.72 -11.79 -0.33
CA ALA A 65 0.53 -11.52 -1.01
C ALA A 65 0.24 -10.70 -2.28
N ARG A 66 1.07 -9.70 -2.58
CA ARG A 66 0.95 -8.90 -3.80
C ARG A 66 2.33 -8.54 -4.34
N PRO A 67 2.54 -8.56 -5.67
CA PRO A 67 3.70 -7.94 -6.30
C PRO A 67 4.04 -6.57 -5.73
N TYR A 68 5.31 -6.36 -5.39
CA TYR A 68 5.78 -5.10 -4.81
C TYR A 68 5.48 -3.92 -5.72
N GLU A 69 5.80 -4.04 -7.00
CA GLU A 69 5.53 -2.99 -8.01
C GLU A 69 4.03 -2.64 -8.08
N MET A 70 3.15 -3.65 -8.03
CA MET A 70 1.71 -3.41 -8.00
C MET A 70 1.19 -2.90 -6.65
N PHE A 71 1.94 -3.06 -5.57
CA PHE A 71 1.59 -2.52 -4.26
C PHE A 71 1.93 -1.03 -4.20
N ILE A 72 3.10 -0.66 -4.71
CA ILE A 72 3.57 0.74 -4.74
C ILE A 72 3.05 1.53 -5.93
N SER A 73 2.35 0.89 -6.89
CA SER A 73 1.88 1.56 -8.11
C SER A 73 0.89 2.71 -7.81
N PRO A 74 0.84 3.74 -8.68
CA PRO A 74 -0.22 4.74 -8.65
C PRO A 74 -1.60 4.10 -8.82
N VAL A 75 -2.63 4.79 -8.36
CA VAL A 75 -4.02 4.43 -8.68
C VAL A 75 -4.22 4.55 -10.20
N ASP A 76 -4.90 3.59 -10.79
CA ASP A 76 -5.27 3.62 -12.21
C ASP A 76 -6.34 4.70 -12.43
N ARG A 77 -5.90 5.90 -12.81
CA ARG A 77 -6.76 7.08 -13.02
C ARG A 77 -7.73 6.92 -14.19
N SER A 78 -7.47 6.02 -15.12
CA SER A 78 -8.44 5.72 -16.19
C SER A 78 -9.67 4.99 -15.64
N LYS A 79 -9.47 4.14 -14.61
CA LYS A 79 -10.55 3.38 -13.96
C LYS A 79 -11.16 4.12 -12.77
N TYR A 80 -10.35 4.91 -12.07
CA TYR A 80 -10.72 5.65 -10.87
C TYR A 80 -10.27 7.11 -11.02
N PRO A 81 -10.95 7.89 -11.90
CA PRO A 81 -10.55 9.27 -12.18
C PRO A 81 -10.57 10.12 -10.91
N ASP A 82 -11.58 9.91 -10.07
CA ASP A 82 -11.85 10.73 -8.89
C ASP A 82 -11.20 10.21 -7.59
N ALA A 83 -10.35 9.19 -7.65
CA ALA A 83 -9.69 8.66 -6.46
C ALA A 83 -8.88 9.76 -5.75
N ALA A 84 -9.13 10.02 -4.47
CA ALA A 84 -8.37 11.05 -3.76
C ALA A 84 -6.90 10.64 -3.60
N GLN A 85 -6.64 9.34 -3.44
CA GLN A 85 -5.30 8.81 -3.21
C GLN A 85 -4.46 8.76 -4.50
N GLU A 86 -3.18 9.11 -4.42
CA GLU A 86 -2.25 9.03 -5.56
C GLU A 86 -1.81 7.59 -5.83
N TYR A 87 -1.51 6.84 -4.77
CA TYR A 87 -1.00 5.47 -4.85
C TYR A 87 -2.02 4.44 -4.39
N ARG A 88 -1.86 3.18 -4.80
CA ARG A 88 -2.80 2.12 -4.39
C ARG A 88 -2.83 1.92 -2.88
N PHE A 89 -1.66 1.99 -2.25
CA PHE A 89 -1.49 1.90 -0.81
C PHE A 89 -0.67 3.09 -0.30
N GLU A 90 -1.10 3.67 0.83
CA GLU A 90 -0.36 4.73 1.51
C GLU A 90 -0.26 4.46 3.01
N THR A 91 0.88 4.79 3.61
CA THR A 91 1.10 4.65 5.05
C THR A 91 0.20 5.59 5.84
N VAL A 92 -0.56 5.04 6.78
CA VAL A 92 -1.36 5.76 7.78
C VAL A 92 -0.60 5.88 9.10
N HIS A 93 0.08 4.79 9.48
CA HIS A 93 0.94 4.77 10.67
C HIS A 93 2.25 4.08 10.32
N ARG A 94 3.35 4.80 10.52
CA ARG A 94 4.70 4.30 10.28
C ARG A 94 5.31 3.81 11.59
N VAL A 95 5.85 2.60 11.58
CA VAL A 95 6.62 2.10 12.72
C VAL A 95 7.97 2.82 12.75
N LYS A 96 8.32 3.34 13.93
CA LYS A 96 9.62 3.99 14.14
C LYS A 96 10.75 2.96 13.99
N PRO A 97 11.89 3.37 13.42
CA PRO A 97 13.06 2.49 13.32
C PRO A 97 13.58 2.07 14.70
#